data_AF-A0A497GJT2-F1
#
_entry.id   AF-A0A497GJT2-F1
#
_cell.length_a   1.000
_cell.length_b   1.000
_cell.length_c   1.000
_cell.angle_alpha   90.00
_cell.angle_beta   90.00
_cell.angle_gamma   90.00
#
_symmetry.space_group_name_H-M   'P 1'
#
loop_
_entity.id
_entity.type
_entity.pdbx_description
1 polymer ?
#
loop_
_entity_poly.entity_id
_entity_poly.type
_entity_poly.pdbx_seq_one_letter_code
_entity_poly.pdbx_strand_id
1 'polypeptide(L)' 'MVKVQWLGHACFAIYGKDVVVITDPHNGEDLGIRPPNVKGDIVLISHGH' A
#
# COMPACT_ATOMS: atom_id res chain seq x y z
N MET A 1 -9.44 15.93 5.52
CA MET A 1 -7.97 15.78 5.65
C MET A 1 -7.62 14.40 5.13
N VAL A 2 -6.58 14.27 4.31
CA VAL A 2 -6.11 12.98 3.79
C VAL A 2 -4.92 12.54 4.63
N LYS A 3 -4.89 11.26 5.03
CA LYS A 3 -3.72 10.66 5.70
C LYS A 3 -3.02 9.74 4.71
N VAL A 4 -1.69 9.87 4.64
CA VAL A 4 -0.85 8.95 3.86
C VAL A 4 0.03 8.17 4.83
N GLN A 5 0.03 6.85 4.72
CA GLN A 5 0.88 5.94 5.49
C GLN A 5 1.81 5.21 4.53
N TRP A 6 3.11 5.26 4.81
CA TRP A 6 4.09 4.44 4.13
C TRP A 6 4.14 3.04 4.75
N LEU A 7 4.16 2.01 3.91
CA LEU A 7 4.11 0.60 4.32
C LEU A 7 5.38 -0.18 3.94
N GLY A 8 6.40 0.51 3.41
CA GLY A 8 7.64 -0.09 2.92
C GLY A 8 7.73 -0.05 1.40
N HIS A 9 8.95 0.06 0.87
CA HIS A 9 9.21 0.17 -0.57
C HIS A 9 8.32 1.22 -1.26
N ALA A 10 7.66 0.88 -2.36
CA ALA A 10 6.70 1.71 -3.08
C ALA A 10 5.25 1.56 -2.57
N CYS A 11 5.03 0.87 -1.45
CA CYS A 11 3.70 0.61 -0.92
C CYS A 11 3.22 1.73 0.02
N PHE A 12 2.06 2.32 -0.30
CA PHE A 12 1.41 3.35 0.51
C PHE A 12 -0.07 3.03 0.70
N ALA A 13 -0.59 3.36 1.89
CA ALA A 13 -2.03 3.47 2.13
C ALA A 13 -2.43 4.94 2.18
N ILE A 14 -3.39 5.32 1.33
CA ILE A 14 -3.96 6.65 1.25
C ILE A 14 -5.39 6.56 1.78
N TYR A 15 -5.61 7.18 2.93
CA TYR A 15 -6.91 7.19 3.61
C TYR A 15 -7.68 8.45 3.22
N GLY A 16 -8.69 8.25 2.37
CA GLY A 16 -9.74 9.23 2.12
C GLY A 16 -10.81 9.21 3.21
N LYS A 17 -11.93 9.90 2.96
CA LYS A 17 -13.05 9.92 3.91
C LYS A 17 -13.74 8.56 4.00
N ASP A 18 -14.03 7.95 2.86
CA ASP A 18 -14.83 6.73 2.74
C ASP A 18 -14.10 5.61 1.99
N VAL A 19 -12.89 5.86 1.50
CA VAL A 19 -12.11 4.96 0.63
C VAL A 19 -10.66 4.94 1.07
N VAL A 20 -10.08 3.74 1.13
CA VAL A 20 -8.65 3.49 1.32
C VAL A 20 -8.04 2.95 0.03
N VAL A 21 -7.07 3.66 -0.51
CA VAL A 21 -6.31 3.24 -1.69
C VAL A 21 -4.96 2.69 -1.26
N ILE A 22 -4.58 1.52 -1.76
CA ILE A 22 -3.26 0.91 -1.59
C ILE A 22 -2.51 0.95 -2.91
N THR A 23 -1.25 1.38 -2.89
CA THR A 23 -0.36 1.36 -4.06
C THR A 23 0.68 0.24 -3.93
N ASP A 24 1.05 -0.39 -5.05
CA ASP A 24 2.20 -1.28 -5.21
C ASP A 24 2.48 -2.21 -4.00
N PRO A 25 1.51 -3.06 -3.60
CA PRO A 25 1.69 -4.00 -2.50
C PRO A 25 2.80 -5.01 -2.82
N HIS A 26 3.61 -5.32 -1.81
CA HIS A 26 4.70 -6.28 -1.90
C HIS A 26 4.47 -7.48 -0.97
N ASN A 27 5.06 -8.63 -1.29
CA ASN A 27 5.02 -9.83 -0.43
C ASN A 27 5.88 -9.68 0.84
N GLY A 28 6.78 -8.70 0.90
CA GLY A 28 7.69 -8.47 2.02
C GLY A 28 8.89 -9.41 2.05
N GLU A 29 8.70 -10.69 1.72
CA GLU A 29 9.74 -11.72 1.68
C GLU A 29 10.93 -11.33 0.79
N ASP A 30 10.68 -10.94 -0.46
CA ASP A 30 11.72 -10.58 -1.42
C ASP A 30 12.50 -9.31 -1.03
N LEU A 31 11.91 -8.52 -0.12
CA LEU A 31 12.44 -7.26 0.37
C LEU A 31 13.07 -7.37 1.77
N GLY A 32 12.95 -8.54 2.42
CA GLY A 32 13.39 -8.72 3.81
C GLY A 32 12.61 -7.87 4.83
N ILE A 33 11.37 -7.48 4.51
CA ILE A 33 10.48 -6.68 5.38
C ILE A 33 9.13 -7.38 5.59
N ARG A 34 8.33 -6.90 6.53
CA ARG A 34 6.98 -7.45 6.73
C ARG A 34 6.06 -7.04 5.58
N PRO A 35 5.18 -7.92 5.09
CA PRO A 35 4.15 -7.53 4.14
C PRO A 35 3.22 -6.46 4.75
N PRO A 36 2.65 -5.58 3.93
CA PRO A 36 1.69 -4.59 4.39
C PRO A 36 0.47 -5.29 5.00
N ASN A 37 0.14 -4.97 6.26
CA ASN A 37 -1.05 -5.47 6.95
C ASN A 37 -2.08 -4.36 7.05
N VAL A 38 -2.79 -4.11 5.95
CA VAL A 38 -3.79 -3.04 5.84
C VAL A 38 -4.95 -3.51 4.97
N LYS A 39 -6.17 -3.05 5.29
CA LYS A 39 -7.34 -3.25 4.43
C LYS A 39 -7.47 -2.07 3.47
N GLY A 40 -7.45 -2.35 2.18
CA GLY A 40 -7.72 -1.39 1.11
C GLY A 40 -9.05 -1.68 0.42
N ASP A 41 -9.71 -0.64 -0.07
CA ASP A 41 -10.90 -0.75 -0.92
C ASP A 41 -10.50 -0.79 -2.41
N ILE A 42 -9.41 -0.10 -2.77
CA ILE A 42 -8.87 -0.06 -4.13
C ILE A 42 -7.36 -0.36 -4.07
N VAL A 43 -6.88 -1.21 -4.99
CA VAL A 43 -5.45 -1.49 -5.18
C VAL A 43 -5.02 -0.96 -6.54
N LEU A 44 -3.96 -0.16 -6.55
CA LEU A 44 -3.33 0.34 -7.77
C LEU A 44 -1.95 -0.29 -7.92
N ILE A 45 -1.68 -0.79 -9.12
CA ILE A 45 -0.38 -1.34 -9.52
C ILE A 45 0.18 -0.40 -10.59
N SER A 46 1.31 0.22 -10.31
CA SER A 46 1.96 1.13 -11.25
C SER A 46 2.44 0.39 -12.51
N HIS A 47 3.01 -0.81 -12.34
CA HIS A 47 3.48 -1.73 -13.39
C HIS A 47 3.98 -3.07 -12.78
N GLY A 48 4.38 -4.04 -13.61
CA GLY A 48 4.95 -5.33 -13.18
C GLY A 48 6.45 -5.40 -13.37
N HIS A 49 7.21 -5.27 -12.28
CA HIS A 49 8.65 -5.51 -12.22
C HIS A 49 8.99 -6.99 -12.00
#